data_AF-A0A8H9KZL0-F1
#
_entry.id   AF-A0A8H9KZL0-F1
#
_cell.length_a   1.000
_cell.length_b   1.000
_cell.length_c   1.000
_cell.angle_alpha   90.00
_cell.angle_beta   90.00
_cell.angle_gamma   90.00
#
_symmetry.space_group_name_H-M   'P 1'
#
loop_
_entity.id
_entity.type
_entity.pdbx_description
1 polymer ?
#
loop_
_entity_poly.entity_id
_entity_poly.type
_entity_poly.pdbx_seq_one_letter_code
_entity_poly.pdbx_strand_id
1 'polypeptide(L)'
;MNHSDEPQHTASGGQSLSSAKEELAHKSGLRDTGIEVDTSYSGASKRSLITVEATVSDEAQIPQVIDYLAQVGWSINEVEPDTGIFVRIRFTPQPIIGKVAQTNGWTTATYSSATDGLKQLVVLPKAAVSQRFGNWPGPAPKP
;
A
#
# COMPACT_ATOMS: atom_id res chain seq x y z
N MET A 1 30.99 11.22 18.45
CA MET A 1 29.75 11.32 17.66
C MET A 1 29.08 9.96 17.75
N ASN A 2 28.17 9.79 18.72
CA ASN A 2 27.41 8.56 18.86
C ASN A 2 26.12 8.75 18.06
N HIS A 3 26.02 8.11 16.90
CA HIS A 3 24.73 7.79 16.33
C HIS A 3 24.14 6.69 17.20
N SER A 4 23.23 7.08 18.10
CA SER A 4 22.32 6.12 18.71
C SER A 4 21.38 5.65 17.62
N ASP A 5 21.59 4.44 17.12
CA ASP A 5 20.56 3.69 16.41
C ASP A 5 19.41 3.50 17.42
N GLU A 6 18.34 4.29 17.28
CA GLU A 6 17.09 3.99 17.96
C GLU A 6 16.65 2.59 17.50
N PRO A 7 16.28 1.68 18.42
CA PRO A 7 15.77 0.39 18.03
C PRO A 7 14.51 0.61 17.18
N GLN A 8 14.54 0.14 15.92
CA GLN A 8 13.34 0.09 15.09
C GLN A 8 12.31 -0.75 15.83
N HIS A 9 11.31 -0.08 16.42
CA HIS A 9 10.22 -0.75 17.10
C HIS A 9 9.39 -1.51 16.07
N THR A 10 9.63 -2.81 15.97
CA THR A 10 8.81 -3.73 15.18
C THR A 10 7.61 -4.17 16.00
N ALA A 11 6.42 -4.01 15.46
CA ALA A 11 5.21 -4.57 16.05
C ALA A 11 5.20 -6.11 15.91
N SER A 12 4.50 -6.81 16.80
CA SER A 12 4.35 -8.27 16.70
C SER A 12 3.39 -8.65 15.57
N GLY A 13 3.81 -9.59 14.71
CA GLY A 13 3.08 -9.97 13.49
C GLY A 13 3.56 -9.22 12.25
N GLY A 14 2.84 -9.38 11.14
CA GLY A 14 3.21 -8.76 9.86
C GLY A 14 4.53 -9.25 9.28
N GLN A 15 5.17 -8.38 8.51
CA GLN A 15 6.50 -8.57 7.90
C GLN A 15 7.31 -7.27 7.94
N SER A 16 8.62 -7.37 7.79
CA SER A 16 9.49 -6.18 7.66
C SER A 16 9.27 -5.49 6.31
N LEU A 17 9.68 -4.22 6.21
CA LEU A 17 9.66 -3.48 4.94
C LEU A 17 10.56 -4.14 3.90
N SER A 18 11.71 -4.68 4.32
CA SER A 18 12.63 -5.40 3.43
C SER A 18 11.98 -6.65 2.84
N SER A 19 11.32 -7.48 3.65
CA SER A 19 10.61 -8.67 3.19
C SER A 19 9.43 -8.31 2.28
N ALA A 20 8.67 -7.25 2.61
CA ALA A 20 7.57 -6.77 1.77
C ALA A 20 8.06 -6.31 0.37
N LYS A 21 9.20 -5.64 0.30
CA LYS A 21 9.83 -5.26 -0.97
C LYS A 21 10.30 -6.47 -1.77
N GLU A 22 10.90 -7.45 -1.10
CA GLU A 22 11.34 -8.69 -1.73
C GLU A 22 10.15 -9.51 -2.27
N GLU A 23 9.07 -9.60 -1.51
CA GLU A 23 7.83 -10.28 -1.91
C GLU A 23 7.21 -9.64 -3.16
N LEU A 24 7.10 -8.30 -3.19
CA LEU A 24 6.63 -7.58 -4.37
C LEU A 24 7.49 -7.81 -5.60
N ALA A 25 8.82 -7.76 -5.44
CA ALA A 25 9.75 -7.92 -6.55
C ALA A 25 9.68 -9.31 -7.20
N HIS A 26 9.29 -10.34 -6.44
CA HIS A 26 9.14 -11.71 -6.92
C HIS A 26 7.71 -12.09 -7.33
N LYS A 27 6.74 -11.18 -7.18
CA LYS A 27 5.35 -11.46 -7.52
C LYS A 27 5.16 -11.54 -9.03
N SER A 28 4.85 -12.75 -9.52
CA SER A 28 4.52 -12.95 -10.94
C SER A 28 3.36 -12.05 -11.40
N GLY A 29 3.49 -11.48 -12.59
CA GLY A 29 2.52 -10.56 -13.19
C GLY A 29 2.73 -9.08 -12.86
N LEU A 30 3.62 -8.76 -11.91
CA LEU A 30 3.97 -7.39 -11.54
C LEU A 30 5.36 -7.00 -12.09
N ARG A 31 5.53 -5.71 -12.38
CA ARG A 31 6.80 -5.08 -12.77
C ARG A 31 6.94 -3.73 -12.10
N ASP A 32 8.14 -3.15 -12.11
CA ASP A 32 8.42 -1.80 -11.61
C ASP A 32 7.79 -1.54 -10.22
N THR A 33 7.93 -2.52 -9.32
CA THR A 33 7.28 -2.52 -8.02
C THR A 33 8.02 -1.62 -7.02
N GLY A 34 7.29 -1.01 -6.10
CA GLY A 34 7.87 -0.14 -5.09
C GLY A 34 7.04 -0.07 -3.81
N ILE A 35 7.71 0.22 -2.70
CA ILE A 35 7.08 0.63 -1.44
C ILE A 35 7.78 1.90 -0.97
N GLU A 36 7.01 2.98 -0.89
CA GLU A 36 7.42 4.26 -0.34
C GLU A 36 6.79 4.44 1.04
N VAL A 37 7.62 4.83 2.02
CA VAL A 37 7.17 5.16 3.38
C VAL A 37 7.53 6.62 3.63
N ASP A 38 6.53 7.49 3.62
CA ASP A 38 6.71 8.90 3.93
C ASP A 38 6.38 9.14 5.39
N THR A 39 7.35 9.71 6.12
CA THR A 39 7.14 10.18 7.49
C THR A 39 7.27 11.69 7.51
N SER A 40 6.23 12.37 7.99
CA SER A 40 6.23 13.82 8.17
C SER A 40 5.94 14.18 9.63
N TYR A 41 6.44 15.34 10.05
CA TYR A 41 6.21 15.86 11.39
C TYR A 41 5.46 17.18 11.30
N SER A 42 4.33 17.29 12.01
CA SER A 42 3.61 18.54 12.22
C SER A 42 3.66 18.88 13.71
N GLY A 43 4.62 19.71 14.09
CA GLY A 43 4.97 19.91 15.50
C GLY A 43 5.41 18.58 16.13
N ALA A 44 4.79 18.19 17.25
CA ALA A 44 5.04 16.91 17.92
C ALA A 44 4.30 15.71 17.30
N SER A 45 3.43 15.92 16.32
CA SER A 45 2.67 14.84 15.69
C SER A 45 3.45 14.24 14.53
N LYS A 46 3.79 12.95 14.63
CA LYS A 46 4.32 12.13 13.53
C LYS A 46 3.15 11.63 12.67
N ARG A 47 3.29 11.74 11.36
CA ARG A 47 2.37 11.19 10.36
C ARG A 47 3.13 10.25 9.44
N SER A 48 2.59 9.06 9.21
CA SER A 48 3.18 8.06 8.33
C SER A 48 2.19 7.65 7.23
N LEU A 49 2.71 7.60 6.02
CA LEU A 49 2.00 7.21 4.80
C LEU A 49 2.77 6.05 4.15
N ILE A 50 2.04 5.06 3.65
CA ILE A 50 2.61 3.96 2.89
C ILE A 50 1.98 3.96 1.51
N THR A 51 2.81 4.10 0.49
CA THR A 51 2.43 3.91 -0.91
C THR A 51 3.03 2.61 -1.41
N VAL A 52 2.18 1.74 -1.94
CA VAL A 52 2.59 0.50 -2.60
C VAL A 52 2.24 0.61 -4.07
N GLU A 53 3.23 0.36 -4.93
CA GLU A 53 3.10 0.58 -6.36
C GLU A 53 3.56 -0.60 -7.22
N ALA A 54 2.91 -0.78 -8.37
CA ALA A 54 3.30 -1.77 -9.37
C ALA A 54 2.82 -1.37 -10.78
N THR A 55 3.54 -1.82 -11.79
CA THR A 55 3.07 -1.92 -13.17
C THR A 55 2.42 -3.29 -13.38
N VAL A 56 1.20 -3.33 -13.92
CA VAL A 56 0.44 -4.55 -14.20
C VAL A 56 0.42 -4.81 -15.71
N SER A 57 0.49 -6.08 -16.13
CA SER A 57 0.48 -6.42 -17.57
C SER A 57 -0.90 -6.83 -18.10
N ASP A 58 -1.84 -7.17 -17.23
CA ASP A 58 -3.20 -7.61 -17.57
C ASP A 58 -4.24 -6.79 -16.78
N GLU A 59 -5.08 -6.03 -17.48
CA GLU A 59 -6.11 -5.18 -16.87
C GLU A 59 -7.08 -5.99 -16.01
N ALA A 60 -7.38 -7.23 -16.39
CA ALA A 60 -8.31 -8.10 -15.67
C ALA A 60 -7.81 -8.47 -14.26
N GLN A 61 -6.50 -8.34 -14.00
CA GLN A 61 -5.88 -8.62 -12.70
C GLN A 61 -5.89 -7.42 -11.74
N ILE A 62 -6.19 -6.21 -12.24
CA ILE A 62 -6.14 -4.99 -11.43
C ILE A 62 -6.95 -5.10 -10.13
N PRO A 63 -8.19 -5.65 -10.11
CA PRO A 63 -8.93 -5.83 -8.87
C PRO A 63 -8.17 -6.63 -7.80
N GLN A 64 -7.61 -7.78 -8.17
CA GLN A 64 -6.87 -8.64 -7.24
C GLN A 64 -5.52 -8.02 -6.85
N VAL A 65 -4.88 -7.28 -7.76
CA VAL A 65 -3.65 -6.54 -7.47
C VAL A 65 -3.92 -5.42 -6.46
N ILE A 66 -5.05 -4.71 -6.52
CA ILE A 66 -5.39 -3.70 -5.50
C ILE A 66 -5.43 -4.32 -4.11
N ASP A 67 -6.10 -5.47 -3.96
CA ASP A 67 -6.18 -6.18 -2.68
C ASP A 67 -4.80 -6.65 -2.21
N TYR A 68 -4.01 -7.21 -3.11
CA TYR A 68 -2.66 -7.69 -2.82
C TYR A 68 -1.74 -6.56 -2.35
N LEU A 69 -1.64 -5.46 -3.11
CA LEU A 69 -0.80 -4.31 -2.74
C LEU A 69 -1.26 -3.66 -1.42
N ALA A 70 -2.57 -3.60 -1.19
CA ALA A 70 -3.13 -3.13 0.08
C ALA A 70 -2.71 -4.02 1.26
N GLN A 71 -2.77 -5.34 1.08
CA GLN A 71 -2.36 -6.30 2.10
C GLN A 71 -0.85 -6.24 2.37
N VAL A 72 -0.02 -6.14 1.33
CA VAL A 72 1.44 -5.94 1.49
C VAL A 72 1.70 -4.71 2.35
N GLY A 73 1.14 -3.55 1.96
CA GLY A 73 1.34 -2.29 2.69
C GLY A 73 0.87 -2.36 4.14
N TRP A 74 -0.28 -2.98 4.39
CA TRP A 74 -0.86 -3.12 5.73
C TRP A 74 -0.14 -4.13 6.63
N SER A 75 0.64 -5.03 6.04
CA SER A 75 1.43 -6.03 6.78
C SER A 75 2.79 -5.54 7.24
N ILE A 76 3.26 -4.37 6.80
CA ILE A 76 4.56 -3.81 7.22
C ILE A 76 4.49 -3.43 8.70
N ASN A 77 5.36 -4.04 9.51
CA ASN A 77 5.32 -3.91 10.98
C ASN A 77 6.26 -2.83 11.56
N GLU A 78 6.96 -2.10 10.69
CA GLU A 78 7.91 -1.05 11.07
C GLU A 78 7.24 0.33 11.23
N VAL A 79 6.08 0.53 10.59
CA VAL A 79 5.39 1.82 10.55
C VAL A 79 3.89 1.64 10.40
N GLU A 80 3.12 2.15 11.36
CA GLU A 80 1.66 2.16 11.26
C GLU A 80 1.21 3.34 10.38
N PRO A 81 0.44 3.10 9.31
CA PRO A 81 -0.07 4.19 8.48
C PRO A 81 -1.23 4.92 9.18
N ASP A 82 -1.20 6.25 9.14
CA ASP A 82 -2.23 7.12 9.72
C ASP A 82 -3.56 7.07 8.95
N THR A 83 -3.46 7.14 7.63
CA THR A 83 -4.59 7.37 6.71
C THR A 83 -5.10 6.09 6.07
N GLY A 84 -4.28 5.04 6.05
CA GLY A 84 -4.52 3.79 5.33
C GLY A 84 -3.42 3.52 4.31
N ILE A 85 -3.76 2.81 3.22
CA ILE A 85 -2.77 2.43 2.20
C ILE A 85 -3.05 3.16 0.89
N PHE A 86 -2.00 3.74 0.33
CA PHE A 86 -2.01 4.32 -1.01
C PHE A 86 -1.60 3.22 -1.98
N VAL A 87 -2.47 2.90 -2.93
CA VAL A 87 -2.18 1.90 -3.97
C VAL A 87 -2.04 2.63 -5.30
N ARG A 88 -0.88 2.46 -5.94
CA ARG A 88 -0.62 3.00 -7.27
C ARG A 88 -0.43 1.88 -8.28
N ILE A 89 -1.26 1.86 -9.32
CA ILE A 89 -1.18 0.86 -10.39
C ILE A 89 -0.97 1.56 -11.72
N ARG A 90 0.14 1.22 -12.39
CA ARG A 90 0.47 1.70 -13.74
C ARG A 90 0.00 0.69 -14.77
N PHE A 91 -0.79 1.15 -15.74
CA PHE A 91 -1.28 0.35 -16.88
C PHE A 91 -1.49 1.26 -18.10
N THR A 92 -1.48 0.72 -19.31
CA THR A 92 -1.71 1.51 -20.54
C THR A 92 -2.68 0.77 -21.48
N PRO A 93 -3.81 1.39 -21.88
CA PRO A 93 -4.30 2.73 -21.48
C PRO A 93 -4.73 2.78 -20.02
N GLN A 94 -4.47 3.89 -19.31
CA GLN A 94 -4.65 3.96 -17.85
C GLN A 94 -6.14 3.96 -17.42
N PRO A 95 -6.63 2.93 -16.71
CA PRO A 95 -7.96 2.96 -16.10
C PRO A 95 -7.94 3.81 -14.82
N ILE A 96 -9.14 4.21 -14.38
CA ILE A 96 -9.33 4.91 -13.10
C ILE A 96 -9.30 3.88 -11.97
N ILE A 97 -8.14 3.69 -11.34
CA ILE A 97 -7.89 2.62 -10.35
C ILE A 97 -8.88 2.69 -9.18
N GLY A 98 -9.18 3.89 -8.68
CA GLY A 98 -10.16 4.01 -7.59
C GLY A 98 -11.59 3.63 -7.96
N LYS A 99 -12.00 3.78 -9.23
CA LYS A 99 -13.30 3.27 -9.71
C LYS A 99 -13.32 1.74 -9.76
N VAL A 100 -12.21 1.13 -10.19
CA VAL A 100 -12.03 -0.33 -10.14
C VAL A 100 -12.09 -0.82 -8.70
N ALA A 101 -11.39 -0.16 -7.76
CA ALA A 101 -11.41 -0.50 -6.34
C ALA A 101 -12.84 -0.48 -5.76
N GLN A 102 -13.59 0.61 -5.98
CA GLN A 102 -14.96 0.74 -5.48
C GLN A 102 -15.89 -0.34 -6.03
N THR A 103 -15.78 -0.66 -7.31
CA THR A 103 -16.59 -1.72 -7.96
C THR A 103 -16.26 -3.11 -7.38
N ASN A 104 -15.06 -3.28 -6.82
CA ASN A 104 -14.58 -4.54 -6.23
C ASN A 104 -14.57 -4.50 -4.68
N GLY A 105 -15.49 -3.74 -4.09
CA GLY A 105 -15.80 -3.80 -2.66
C GLY A 105 -14.99 -2.86 -1.76
N TRP A 106 -14.06 -2.07 -2.30
CA TRP A 106 -13.45 -0.94 -1.57
C TRP A 106 -14.36 0.29 -1.65
N THR A 107 -15.58 0.19 -1.11
CA THR A 107 -16.65 1.18 -1.33
C THR A 107 -16.31 2.58 -0.80
N THR A 108 -15.45 2.68 0.21
CA THR A 108 -15.00 3.94 0.81
C THR A 108 -13.66 4.45 0.25
N ALA A 109 -13.11 3.79 -0.78
CA ALA A 109 -11.89 4.24 -1.43
C ALA A 109 -12.05 5.65 -2.02
N THR A 110 -11.01 6.47 -1.88
CA THR A 110 -10.96 7.83 -2.45
C THR A 110 -9.93 7.90 -3.57
N TYR A 111 -10.24 8.66 -4.62
CA TYR A 111 -9.39 8.81 -5.80
C TYR A 111 -9.72 10.10 -6.55
N SER A 112 -8.85 10.45 -7.50
CA SER A 112 -9.11 11.52 -8.47
C SER A 112 -8.87 10.99 -9.88
N SER A 113 -9.69 11.45 -10.84
CA SER A 113 -9.56 11.08 -12.25
C SER A 113 -9.09 12.24 -13.14
N ALA A 114 -8.57 13.32 -12.54
CA ALA A 114 -8.28 14.57 -13.23
C ALA A 114 -7.08 14.48 -14.20
N THR A 115 -6.10 13.62 -13.92
CA THR A 115 -4.92 13.36 -14.78
C THR A 115 -4.61 11.87 -14.81
N ASP A 116 -3.87 11.39 -15.80
CA ASP A 116 -3.49 9.97 -15.87
C ASP A 116 -2.67 9.53 -14.64
N GLY A 117 -1.80 10.39 -14.12
CA GLY A 117 -1.08 10.13 -12.87
C GLY A 117 -2.02 10.00 -11.66
N LEU A 118 -3.12 10.74 -11.62
CA LEU A 118 -4.13 10.61 -10.56
C LEU A 118 -5.02 9.38 -10.76
N LYS A 119 -5.32 9.00 -12.01
CA LYS A 119 -6.06 7.77 -12.32
C LYS A 119 -5.33 6.52 -11.81
N GLN A 120 -3.99 6.54 -11.75
CA GLN A 120 -3.17 5.45 -11.23
C GLN A 120 -3.34 5.23 -9.72
N LEU A 121 -3.82 6.23 -8.97
CA LEU A 121 -3.77 6.25 -7.51
C LEU A 121 -5.16 6.03 -6.90
N VAL A 122 -5.21 5.20 -5.87
CA VAL A 122 -6.35 5.07 -4.96
C VAL A 122 -5.87 5.08 -3.53
N VAL A 123 -6.62 5.74 -2.65
CA VAL A 123 -6.41 5.70 -1.21
C VAL A 123 -7.45 4.77 -0.60
N LEU A 124 -6.98 3.76 0.11
CA LEU A 124 -7.78 2.80 0.85
C LEU A 124 -7.77 3.20 2.33
N PRO A 125 -8.88 3.74 2.89
CA PRO A 125 -8.89 4.29 4.24
C PRO A 125 -8.57 3.23 5.31
N LYS A 126 -7.85 3.65 6.36
CA LYS A 126 -7.43 2.79 7.50
C LYS A 126 -8.55 1.87 8.02
N ALA A 127 -9.75 2.40 8.21
CA ALA A 127 -10.89 1.63 8.71
C ALA A 127 -11.30 0.50 7.75
N ALA A 128 -11.29 0.75 6.44
CA ALA A 128 -11.62 -0.26 5.44
C ALA A 128 -10.54 -1.34 5.33
N VAL A 129 -9.27 -0.93 5.37
CA VAL A 129 -8.14 -1.87 5.34
C VAL A 129 -8.13 -2.76 6.58
N SER A 130 -8.34 -2.16 7.76
CA SER A 130 -8.47 -2.90 9.02
C SER A 130 -9.66 -3.87 9.02
N GLN A 131 -10.81 -3.45 8.48
CA GLN A 131 -11.97 -4.32 8.34
C GLN A 131 -11.69 -5.53 7.44
N ARG A 132 -10.89 -5.36 6.37
CA ARG A 132 -10.61 -6.42 5.40
C ARG A 132 -9.48 -7.35 5.84
N PHE A 133 -8.44 -6.83 6.49
CA PHE A 133 -7.22 -7.59 6.81
C PHE A 133 -6.93 -7.72 8.32
N GLY A 134 -7.80 -7.21 9.18
CA GLY A 134 -7.60 -7.16 10.63
C GLY A 134 -6.75 -5.97 11.07
N ASN A 135 -6.50 -5.89 12.39
CA ASN A 135 -5.71 -4.81 12.98
C ASN A 135 -4.28 -4.79 12.41
N TRP A 136 -3.68 -3.60 12.37
CA TRP A 136 -2.28 -3.45 12.01
C TRP A 136 -1.35 -3.98 13.12
N PRO A 137 -0.19 -4.58 12.78
CA PRO A 137 0.16 -5.04 11.44
C PRO A 137 -0.70 -6.25 11.05
N GLY A 138 -1.27 -6.20 9.84
CA GLY A 138 -2.07 -7.30 9.31
C GLY A 138 -1.20 -8.49 8.88
N PRO A 139 -1.80 -9.62 8.50
CA PRO A 139 -1.06 -10.76 7.97
C PRO A 139 -0.45 -10.41 6.60
N ALA A 140 0.81 -10.80 6.40
CA ALA A 140 1.43 -10.78 5.07
C ALA A 140 0.59 -11.61 4.07
N PRO A 141 0.58 -11.25 2.77
CA PRO A 141 -0.01 -12.08 1.73
C PRO A 141 0.60 -13.49 1.75
N LYS A 142 -0.19 -14.48 1.33
CA LYS A 142 0.37 -15.82 1.11
C LYS A 142 1.04 -15.85 -0.28
N PRO A 143 2.17 -16.57 -0.43
CA PRO A 143 2.84 -16.76 -1.72
C PRO A 143 1.92 -17.32 -2.81
#